data_AF-A0A7V3N5J5-F1
#
_entry.id   AF-A0A7V3N5J5-F1
#
_cell.length_a   1.000
_cell.length_b   1.000
_cell.length_c   1.000
_cell.angle_alpha   90.00
_cell.angle_beta   90.00
_cell.angle_gamma   90.00
#
_symmetry.space_group_name_H-M   'P 1'
#
loop_
_entity.id
_entity.type
_entity.pdbx_description
1 polymer ?
#
loop_
_entity_poly.entity_id
_entity_poly.type
_entity_poly.pdbx_seq_one_letter_code
_entity_poly.pdbx_strand_id
1 'polypeptide(L)'
;KVEFVTAIVIYRQGKGGRYFYKKFSKGNIKHLRHKIYEEVSASLEAGQNLISGLQKYWKTDNIKAALEIHIDIGENGPTKDLIKEVMGMVLGQGFRAKIKPYSYGASLVADRHV
;
A
#
# COMPACT_ATOMS: atom_id res chain seq x y z
N LYS A 1 20.88 -2.17 -9.04
CA LYS A 1 20.01 -2.27 -7.83
C LYS A 1 18.82 -1.35 -8.04
N VAL A 2 17.63 -1.74 -7.60
CA VAL A 2 16.41 -0.92 -7.65
C VAL A 2 16.10 -0.44 -6.23
N GLU A 3 15.78 0.84 -6.09
CA GLU A 3 15.36 1.43 -4.82
C GLU A 3 13.84 1.33 -4.65
N PHE A 4 13.44 1.11 -3.41
CA PHE A 4 12.06 0.97 -2.98
C PHE A 4 11.83 1.85 -1.75
N VAL A 5 10.59 2.33 -1.62
CA VAL A 5 10.14 3.10 -0.47
C VAL A 5 8.83 2.52 0.00
N THR A 6 8.76 2.20 1.30
CA THR A 6 7.50 1.87 1.96
C THR A 6 7.11 3.05 2.84
N ALA A 7 5.86 3.49 2.74
CA ALA A 7 5.33 4.55 3.59
C ALA A 7 4.10 4.06 4.35
N ILE A 8 4.00 4.45 5.62
CA ILE A 8 2.82 4.28 6.46
C ILE A 8 2.24 5.67 6.68
N VAL A 9 1.00 5.88 6.23
CA VAL A 9 0.31 7.17 6.35
C VAL A 9 -0.85 7.02 7.31
N ILE A 10 -0.87 7.86 8.33
CA ILE A 10 -1.94 7.97 9.33
C ILE A 10 -2.70 9.24 9.03
N TYR A 11 -3.88 9.10 8.44
CA TYR A 11 -4.77 10.22 8.20
C TYR A 11 -5.67 10.47 9.41
N ARG A 12 -5.76 11.72 9.86
CA ARG A 12 -6.63 12.15 10.97
C ARG A 12 -7.61 13.18 10.44
N GLN A 13 -8.84 12.76 10.15
CA GLN A 13 -9.86 13.64 9.58
C GLN A 13 -10.02 14.94 10.40
N GLY A 14 -9.87 16.08 9.73
CA GLY A 14 -9.94 17.42 10.35
C GLY A 14 -8.76 17.79 11.27
N LYS A 15 -7.76 16.92 11.44
CA LYS A 15 -6.60 17.11 12.34
C LYS A 15 -5.25 16.83 11.66
N GLY A 16 -5.23 16.84 10.33
CA GLY A 16 -4.05 16.60 9.50
C GLY A 16 -3.67 15.12 9.39
N GLY A 17 -2.37 14.84 9.35
CA GLY A 17 -1.87 13.47 9.22
C GLY A 17 -0.42 13.35 9.68
N ARG A 18 0.05 12.11 9.79
CA ARG A 18 1.46 11.79 10.01
C ARG A 18 1.86 10.70 9.04
N TYR A 19 3.11 10.69 8.60
CA TYR A 19 3.64 9.62 7.78
C TYR A 19 5.02 9.20 8.26
N PHE A 20 5.33 7.94 8.00
CA PHE A 20 6.63 7.34 8.24
C PHE A 20 7.04 6.66 6.95
N TYR A 21 8.33 6.65 6.63
CA TYR A 21 8.82 5.95 5.46
C TYR A 21 10.14 5.25 5.74
N LYS A 22 10.39 4.19 4.98
CA LYS A 22 11.66 3.46 4.97
C LYS A 22 12.08 3.23 3.54
N LYS A 23 13.35 3.53 3.25
CA LYS A 23 13.99 3.21 1.98
C LYS A 23 14.75 1.89 2.09
N PHE A 24 14.75 1.10 1.03
CA PHE A 24 15.58 -0.08 0.89
C PHE A 24 15.90 -0.34 -0.58
N SER A 25 16.92 -1.15 -0.86
CA SER A 25 17.30 -1.48 -2.23
C SER A 25 17.36 -3.00 -2.42
N LYS A 26 16.88 -3.50 -3.56
CA LYS A 26 17.07 -4.89 -3.97
C LYS A 26 17.85 -5.01 -5.27
N GLY A 27 18.70 -6.05 -5.34
CA GLY A 27 19.35 -6.49 -6.57
C GLY A 27 18.42 -7.37 -7.41
N ASN A 28 18.86 -7.71 -8.63
CA ASN A 28 18.24 -8.74 -9.47
C ASN A 28 16.76 -8.54 -9.83
N ILE A 29 16.27 -7.31 -9.84
CA ILE A 29 14.94 -6.98 -10.36
C ILE A 29 15.02 -6.92 -11.88
N LYS A 30 14.42 -7.91 -12.56
CA LYS A 30 14.58 -8.11 -14.01
C LYS A 30 13.55 -7.34 -14.86
N HIS A 31 12.31 -7.27 -14.40
CA HIS A 31 11.19 -6.70 -15.17
C HIS A 31 10.19 -5.96 -14.26
N LEU A 32 9.33 -5.14 -14.87
CA LEU A 32 8.30 -4.35 -14.18
C LEU A 32 7.42 -5.20 -13.26
N ARG A 33 7.01 -6.38 -13.73
CA ARG A 33 6.21 -7.31 -12.95
C ARG A 33 6.89 -7.72 -11.63
N HIS A 34 8.19 -8.02 -11.68
CA HIS A 34 8.97 -8.35 -10.48
C HIS A 34 9.05 -7.15 -9.54
N LYS A 35 9.30 -5.95 -10.07
CA LYS A 35 9.30 -4.71 -9.28
C LYS A 35 7.98 -4.51 -8.51
N ILE A 36 6.86 -4.69 -9.20
CA ILE A 36 5.52 -4.55 -8.61
C ILE A 36 5.28 -5.57 -7.50
N TYR A 37 5.65 -6.84 -7.69
CA TYR A 37 5.53 -7.84 -6.61
C TYR A 37 6.35 -7.49 -5.38
N GLU A 38 7.56 -6.95 -5.57
CA GLU A 38 8.41 -6.53 -4.46
C GLU A 38 7.80 -5.34 -3.71
N GLU A 39 7.21 -4.37 -4.42
CA GLU A 39 6.49 -3.24 -3.81
C GLU A 39 5.28 -3.70 -2.97
N VAL A 40 4.47 -4.60 -3.52
CA VAL A 40 3.30 -5.16 -2.84
C VAL A 40 3.73 -6.01 -1.65
N SER A 41 4.74 -6.86 -1.81
CA SER A 41 5.24 -7.72 -0.73
C SER A 41 5.79 -6.90 0.43
N ALA A 42 6.58 -5.85 0.14
CA ALA A 42 7.11 -4.96 1.18
C ALA A 42 6.00 -4.20 1.92
N SER A 43 4.93 -3.81 1.21
CA SER A 43 3.78 -3.14 1.82
C SER A 43 3.00 -4.07 2.74
N LEU A 44 2.81 -5.33 2.33
CA LEU A 44 2.17 -6.36 3.16
C LEU A 44 2.98 -6.70 4.40
N GLU A 45 4.29 -6.87 4.25
CA GLU A 45 5.21 -7.10 5.37
C GLU A 45 5.15 -5.93 6.38
N ALA A 46 5.20 -4.69 5.88
CA ALA A 46 5.09 -3.50 6.74
C ALA A 46 3.74 -3.42 7.46
N GLY A 47 2.63 -3.74 6.77
CA GLY A 47 1.30 -3.80 7.37
C GLY A 47 1.20 -4.85 8.48
N GLN A 48 1.73 -6.05 8.24
CA GLN A 48 1.73 -7.12 9.24
C GLN A 48 2.60 -6.78 10.44
N ASN A 49 3.80 -6.22 10.22
CA ASN A 49 4.68 -5.76 11.29
C ASN A 49 4.04 -4.64 12.11
N LEU A 50 3.31 -3.72 11.47
CA LEU A 50 2.57 -2.67 12.14
C LEU A 50 1.48 -3.26 13.05
N ILE A 51 0.67 -4.20 12.54
CA ILE A 51 -0.36 -4.87 13.35
C ILE A 51 0.27 -5.57 14.56
N SER A 52 1.29 -6.40 14.32
CA SER A 52 1.99 -7.15 15.39
C SER A 52 2.61 -6.22 16.43
N GLY A 53 3.12 -5.06 16.00
CA GLY A 53 3.65 -4.04 16.91
C GLY A 53 2.55 -3.37 17.73
N LEU A 54 1.45 -2.98 17.10
CA LEU A 54 0.33 -2.28 17.75
C LEU A 54 -0.47 -3.18 18.68
N GLN A 55 -0.62 -4.48 18.37
CA GLN A 55 -1.31 -5.45 19.23
C GLN A 55 -0.68 -5.58 20.63
N LYS A 56 0.61 -5.25 20.77
CA LYS A 56 1.29 -5.20 22.07
C LYS A 56 0.77 -4.07 22.98
N TYR A 57 0.20 -3.02 22.38
CA TYR A 57 -0.28 -1.82 23.08
C TYR A 57 -1.80 -1.68 23.06
N TRP A 58 -2.47 -2.22 22.03
CA TRP A 58 -3.91 -2.16 21.85
C TRP A 58 -4.49 -3.58 21.75
N LYS A 59 -5.30 -3.96 22.75
CA LYS A 59 -6.05 -5.23 22.77
C LYS A 59 -7.32 -5.14 21.92
N THR A 60 -7.18 -4.77 20.64
CA THR A 60 -8.31 -4.72 19.71
C THR A 60 -7.96 -5.45 18.43
N ASP A 61 -8.88 -6.30 17.98
CA ASP A 61 -8.73 -7.08 16.75
C ASP A 61 -8.99 -6.23 15.49
N ASN A 62 -9.54 -5.02 15.66
CA ASN A 62 -9.99 -4.16 14.56
C ASN A 62 -8.88 -3.34 13.88
N ILE A 63 -7.63 -3.42 14.34
CA ILE A 63 -6.50 -2.67 13.74
C ILE A 63 -6.34 -3.02 12.27
N LYS A 64 -6.47 -4.31 11.93
CA LYS A 64 -6.32 -4.80 10.56
C LYS A 64 -7.41 -4.28 9.63
N ALA A 65 -8.65 -4.17 10.12
CA ALA A 65 -9.77 -3.66 9.34
C ALA A 65 -9.64 -2.16 9.00
N ALA A 66 -8.79 -1.43 9.74
CA ALA A 66 -8.49 -0.01 9.51
C ALA A 66 -7.30 0.22 8.56
N LEU A 67 -6.57 -0.83 8.17
CA LEU A 67 -5.41 -0.70 7.28
C LEU A 67 -5.79 -1.00 5.83
N GLU A 68 -5.28 -0.16 4.93
CA GLU A 68 -5.42 -0.29 3.49
C GLU A 68 -4.02 -0.35 2.85
N ILE A 69 -3.82 -1.28 1.92
CA ILE A 69 -2.61 -1.37 1.11
C ILE A 69 -2.88 -0.68 -0.22
N HIS A 70 -2.08 0.34 -0.51
CA HIS A 70 -2.18 1.10 -1.75
C HIS A 70 -1.22 0.53 -2.78
N ILE A 71 -1.76 0.12 -3.93
CA ILE A 71 -1.01 -0.45 -5.03
C ILE A 71 -0.95 0.59 -6.15
N ASP A 72 0.23 1.13 -6.42
CA ASP A 72 0.44 2.14 -7.47
C ASP A 72 0.63 1.47 -8.84
N ILE A 73 -0.46 0.93 -9.39
CA ILE A 73 -0.53 0.41 -10.76
C ILE A 73 -1.64 1.18 -11.49
N GLY A 74 -1.32 1.73 -12.67
CA GLY A 74 -2.30 2.42 -13.51
C GLY A 74 -3.12 1.45 -14.39
N GLU A 75 -4.33 1.86 -14.77
CA GLU A 75 -5.26 1.06 -15.61
C GLU A 75 -4.80 0.93 -17.08
N ASN A 76 -3.84 1.74 -17.54
CA ASN A 76 -3.44 1.86 -18.95
C ASN A 76 -2.23 0.99 -19.37
N GLY A 77 -1.82 0.02 -18.55
CA GLY A 77 -0.71 -0.90 -18.86
C GLY A 77 -1.15 -2.34 -19.17
N PRO A 78 -0.24 -3.21 -19.68
CA PRO A 78 -0.48 -4.64 -20.00
C PRO A 78 -0.75 -5.54 -18.77
N THR A 79 -1.39 -5.00 -17.73
CA THR A 79 -1.27 -5.44 -16.34
C THR A 79 -2.59 -5.89 -15.70
N LYS A 80 -3.64 -6.23 -16.45
CA LYS A 80 -4.90 -6.73 -15.85
C LYS A 80 -4.68 -8.02 -15.02
N ASP A 81 -3.89 -8.96 -15.53
CA ASP A 81 -3.63 -10.21 -14.82
C ASP A 81 -2.71 -9.98 -13.62
N LEU A 82 -1.68 -9.14 -13.78
CA LEU A 82 -0.83 -8.73 -12.66
C LEU A 82 -1.64 -8.05 -11.55
N ILE A 83 -2.57 -7.16 -11.91
CA ILE A 83 -3.49 -6.49 -10.97
C ILE A 83 -4.30 -7.53 -10.20
N LYS A 84 -4.92 -8.50 -10.87
CA LYS A 84 -5.70 -9.56 -10.21
C LYS A 84 -4.84 -10.36 -9.23
N GLU A 85 -3.62 -10.68 -9.60
CA GLU A 85 -2.70 -11.43 -8.75
C GLU A 85 -2.28 -10.66 -7.51
N VAL A 86 -1.83 -9.41 -7.65
CA VAL A 86 -1.43 -8.59 -6.49
C VAL A 86 -2.62 -8.26 -5.59
N MET A 87 -3.81 -8.07 -6.17
CA MET A 87 -5.05 -7.94 -5.40
C MET A 87 -5.33 -9.21 -4.59
N GLY A 88 -5.19 -10.38 -5.21
CA GLY A 88 -5.31 -11.66 -4.55
C GLY A 88 -4.31 -11.82 -3.39
N MET A 89 -3.07 -11.37 -3.57
CA MET A 89 -2.06 -11.37 -2.49
C MET A 89 -2.49 -10.52 -1.30
N VAL A 90 -3.00 -9.30 -1.54
CA VAL A 90 -3.42 -8.40 -0.46
C VAL A 90 -4.66 -8.92 0.25
N LEU A 91 -5.68 -9.35 -0.50
CA LEU A 91 -6.92 -9.90 0.05
C LEU A 91 -6.69 -11.23 0.79
N GLY A 92 -5.81 -12.09 0.26
CA GLY A 92 -5.44 -13.36 0.90
C GLY A 92 -4.74 -13.16 2.25
N GLN A 93 -4.06 -12.02 2.44
CA GLN A 93 -3.54 -11.63 3.75
C GLN A 93 -4.57 -10.91 4.63
N GLY A 94 -5.81 -10.76 4.20
CA GLY A 94 -6.89 -10.11 4.96
C GLY A 94 -6.77 -8.59 5.05
N PHE A 95 -6.00 -7.96 4.17
CA PHE A 95 -5.94 -6.52 4.04
C PHE A 95 -6.92 -6.03 2.97
N ARG A 96 -7.34 -4.76 3.07
CA ARG A 96 -8.04 -4.08 1.98
C ARG A 96 -7.02 -3.54 0.98
N ALA A 97 -7.31 -3.68 -0.30
CA ALA A 97 -6.47 -3.16 -1.37
C ALA A 97 -7.13 -1.96 -2.05
N LYS A 98 -6.33 -0.93 -2.36
CA LYS A 98 -6.75 0.23 -3.15
C LYS A 98 -5.82 0.37 -4.35
N ILE A 99 -6.38 0.37 -5.55
CA ILE A 99 -5.67 0.66 -6.81
C ILE A 99 -6.14 2.02 -7.33
N LYS A 100 -5.31 2.72 -8.10
CA LYS A 100 -5.77 3.89 -8.87
C LYS A 100 -6.89 3.47 -9.87
N PRO A 101 -7.99 4.23 -10.03
CA PRO A 101 -8.28 5.52 -9.43
C PRO A 101 -9.05 5.42 -8.12
N TYR A 102 -9.32 4.27 -7.51
CA TYR A 102 -10.03 4.21 -6.22
C TYR A 102 -9.17 4.64 -5.01
N SER A 103 -7.90 5.00 -5.25
CA SER A 103 -7.06 5.86 -4.40
C SER A 103 -7.25 7.38 -4.68
N TYR A 104 -8.15 7.78 -5.60
CA TYR A 104 -8.51 9.17 -5.98
C TYR A 104 -9.33 9.95 -4.94
N GLY A 105 -9.59 9.41 -3.74
CA GLY A 105 -10.11 10.27 -2.66
C GLY A 105 -9.24 11.52 -2.45
N ALA A 106 -7.95 11.43 -2.79
CA ALA A 106 -7.01 12.55 -2.86
C ALA A 106 -7.07 13.38 -4.17
N SER A 107 -7.40 12.78 -5.32
CA SER A 107 -7.34 13.47 -6.62
C SER A 107 -8.59 14.31 -6.91
N LEU A 108 -9.78 13.91 -6.44
CA LEU A 108 -11.02 14.67 -6.63
C LEU A 108 -11.08 15.99 -5.83
N VAL A 109 -10.25 16.11 -4.78
CA VAL A 109 -10.11 17.36 -4.00
C VAL A 109 -9.16 18.35 -4.70
N ALA A 110 -8.20 17.85 -5.49
CA ALA A 110 -7.28 18.69 -6.27
C ALA A 110 -7.95 19.35 -7.48
N ASP A 111 -8.94 18.71 -8.09
CA ASP A 111 -9.68 19.26 -9.25
C ASP A 111 -10.74 20.32 -8.89
N ARG A 112 -10.94 20.64 -7.59
CA ARG A 112 -11.90 21.67 -7.14
C ARG A 112 -11.28 23.03 -6.79
N HIS A 113 -10.00 23.24 -7.07
CA HIS A 113 -9.33 24.54 -6.93
C HIS A 113 -8.60 24.95 -8.23
N VAL A 114 -9.24 24.69 -9.36
CA VAL A 114 -9.05 25.47 -10.59
C VAL A 114 -10.22 26.44 -10.70
#